data_AF-S4PJ64-F1
#
_entry.id   AF-S4PJ64-F1
#
_cell.length_a   1.000
_cell.length_b   1.000
_cell.length_c   1.000
_cell.angle_alpha   90.00
_cell.angle_beta   90.00
_cell.angle_gamma   90.00
#
_symmetry.space_group_name_H-M   'P 1'
#
loop_
_entity.id
_entity.type
_entity.pdbx_description
1 polymer ?
#
loop_
_entity_poly.entity_id
_entity_poly.type
_entity_poly.pdbx_seq_one_letter_code
_entity_poly.pdbx_strand_id
1 'polypeptide(L)' 'YTETLSTSFTGMSFTQASELCFTKLKLLLLAIEIKGEEGADSKISINPRNVKIHANTQGFFIAQSADEVKRAW' A
#
# COMPACT_ATOMS: atom_id res chain seq x y z
N TYR A 1 -3.10 -2.24 -10.46
CA TYR A 1 -2.38 -3.45 -10.01
C TYR A 1 -2.47 -3.55 -8.49
N THR A 2 -2.41 -4.75 -7.95
CA THR A 2 -2.50 -5.03 -6.52
C THR A 2 -1.29 -5.82 -6.08
N GLU A 3 -0.60 -5.41 -5.03
CA GLU A 3 0.60 -6.09 -4.52
C GLU A 3 0.68 -5.97 -3.00
N THR A 4 1.25 -6.98 -2.34
CA THR A 4 1.50 -6.93 -0.90
C THR A 4 2.68 -6.00 -0.63
N LEU A 5 2.51 -5.04 0.27
CA LEU A 5 3.56 -4.10 0.62
C LEU A 5 4.69 -4.77 1.41
N SER A 6 5.91 -4.37 1.10
CA SER A 6 7.11 -4.79 1.83
C SER A 6 7.01 -4.53 3.33
N THR A 7 7.63 -5.41 4.12
CA THR A 7 7.75 -5.21 5.58
C THR A 7 8.46 -3.91 5.92
N SER A 8 9.30 -3.38 5.00
CA SER A 8 9.95 -2.08 5.11
C SER A 8 8.98 -0.91 5.27
N PHE A 9 7.72 -1.02 4.80
CA PHE A 9 6.70 0.02 4.96
C PHE A 9 5.92 -0.10 6.28
N THR A 10 6.11 -1.18 7.05
CA THR A 10 5.36 -1.42 8.29
C THR A 10 5.63 -0.30 9.30
N GLY A 11 4.55 0.29 9.84
CA GLY A 11 4.62 1.39 10.80
C GLY A 11 4.74 2.78 10.17
N MET A 12 5.02 2.89 8.86
CA MET A 12 4.95 4.17 8.15
C MET A 12 3.50 4.60 7.94
N SER A 13 3.27 5.90 7.85
CA SER A 13 1.98 6.43 7.40
C SER A 13 1.78 6.19 5.90
N PHE A 14 0.52 6.09 5.47
CA PHE A 14 0.19 5.97 4.05
C PHE A 14 0.85 7.08 3.19
N THR A 15 0.89 8.32 3.68
CA THR A 15 1.51 9.45 2.97
C THR A 15 3.01 9.24 2.77
N GLN A 16 3.73 8.81 3.81
CA GLN A 16 5.18 8.54 3.71
C GLN A 16 5.48 7.39 2.74
N ALA A 17 4.69 6.32 2.79
CA ALA A 17 4.85 5.20 1.88
C ALA A 17 4.52 5.58 0.44
N SER A 18 3.43 6.32 0.22
CA SER A 18 3.02 6.81 -1.11
C SER A 18 4.10 7.71 -1.72
N GLU A 19 4.70 8.60 -0.92
CA GLU A 19 5.81 9.45 -1.37
C GLU A 19 7.04 8.61 -1.78
N LEU A 20 7.42 7.60 -1.01
CA LEU A 20 8.52 6.70 -1.36
C LEU A 20 8.22 5.88 -2.62
N CYS A 21 7.00 5.33 -2.74
CA CYS A 21 6.56 4.61 -3.93
C CYS A 21 6.64 5.51 -5.17
N PHE A 22 6.20 6.76 -5.07
CA PHE A 22 6.21 7.68 -6.19
C PHE A 22 7.63 8.14 -6.55
N THR A 23 8.42 8.54 -5.56
CA THR A 23 9.75 9.14 -5.78
C THR A 23 10.83 8.10 -6.11
N LYS A 24 10.81 6.93 -5.46
CA LYS A 24 11.85 5.90 -5.63
C LYS A 24 11.43 4.82 -6.63
N LEU A 25 10.17 4.40 -6.59
CA LEU A 25 9.69 3.30 -7.42
C LEU A 25 8.96 3.79 -8.68
N LYS A 26 8.55 5.06 -8.76
CA LYS A 26 7.69 5.59 -9.83
C LYS A 26 6.33 4.88 -9.90
N LEU A 27 5.83 4.44 -8.74
CA LEU A 27 4.54 3.79 -8.58
C LEU A 27 3.59 4.73 -7.86
N LEU A 28 2.36 4.89 -8.36
CA LEU A 28 1.34 5.67 -7.68
C LEU A 28 0.51 4.77 -6.78
N LEU A 29 0.72 4.84 -5.47
CA LEU A 29 -0.10 4.16 -4.47
C LEU A 29 -1.41 4.91 -4.25
N LEU A 30 -2.53 4.28 -4.62
CA LEU A 30 -3.87 4.86 -4.60
C LEU A 30 -4.66 4.52 -3.32
N ALA A 31 -4.59 3.26 -2.91
CA ALA A 31 -5.37 2.74 -1.79
C ALA A 31 -4.61 1.62 -1.08
N ILE A 32 -5.04 1.30 0.14
CA ILE A 32 -4.58 0.12 0.89
C ILE A 32 -5.76 -0.64 1.45
N GLU A 33 -5.58 -1.95 1.60
CA GLU A 33 -6.50 -2.81 2.34
C GLU A 33 -6.24 -2.66 3.86
N ILE A 34 -7.28 -2.32 4.59
CA ILE A 34 -7.30 -2.32 6.06
C ILE A 34 -8.09 -3.54 6.48
N LYS A 35 -7.41 -4.49 7.12
CA LYS A 35 -8.04 -5.68 7.69
C LYS A 35 -8.94 -5.26 8.86
N GLY A 36 -10.18 -5.73 8.86
CA GLY A 36 -11.08 -5.57 9.99
C GLY A 36 -10.59 -6.40 11.19
N GLU A 37 -10.97 -5.97 12.40
CA GLU A 37 -10.75 -6.77 13.60
C GLU A 37 -11.78 -7.92 13.69
N GLU A 38 -11.38 -9.03 14.32
CA GLU A 38 -12.27 -10.14 14.73
C GLU A 38 -13.25 -10.67 13.66
N GLY A 39 -12.77 -10.86 12.43
CA GLY A 39 -13.56 -11.46 11.35
C GLY A 39 -14.48 -10.47 10.61
N ALA A 40 -14.36 -9.17 10.89
CA ALA A 40 -14.97 -8.13 10.07
C ALA A 40 -14.30 -8.05 8.69
N ASP A 41 -15.11 -7.71 7.67
CA ASP A 41 -14.64 -7.58 6.30
C ASP A 41 -13.49 -6.58 6.18
N SER A 42 -12.48 -6.95 5.38
CA SER A 42 -11.43 -6.03 4.94
C SER A 42 -12.05 -4.85 4.18
N LYS A 43 -11.56 -3.64 4.47
CA LYS A 43 -11.99 -2.42 3.79
C LYS A 43 -10.87 -1.85 2.95
N ILE A 44 -11.18 -1.51 1.70
CA ILE A 44 -10.26 -0.75 0.86
C ILE A 44 -10.40 0.73 1.23
N SER A 45 -9.34 1.31 1.77
CA SER A 45 -9.28 2.75 2.03
C SER A 45 -8.51 3.45 0.93
N ILE A 46 -9.19 4.35 0.23
CA ILE A 46 -8.62 5.19 -0.83
C ILE A 46 -8.02 6.43 -0.19
N ASN A 47 -6.71 6.66 -0.39
CA ASN A 47 -5.95 7.76 0.19
C ASN A 47 -6.22 8.04 1.69
N PRO A 48 -6.01 7.06 2.59
CA PRO A 48 -6.22 7.26 4.01
C PRO A 48 -5.18 8.22 4.59
N ARG A 49 -5.62 9.21 5.37
CA ARG A 49 -4.71 10.24 5.92
C ARG A 49 -4.10 9.92 7.29
N ASN A 50 -4.73 9.03 8.07
CA ASN A 50 -4.31 8.70 9.45
C ASN A 50 -4.14 7.19 9.67
N VAL A 51 -3.78 6.45 8.62
CA VAL A 51 -3.59 5.00 8.71
C VAL A 51 -2.10 4.68 8.59
N LYS A 52 -1.64 3.81 9.48
CA LYS A 52 -0.32 3.20 9.40
C LYS A 52 -0.41 1.91 8.60
N ILE A 53 0.65 1.61 7.87
CA ILE A 53 0.74 0.38 7.10
C ILE A 53 1.10 -0.75 8.06
N HIS A 54 0.33 -1.83 7.98
CA HIS A 54 0.55 -3.04 8.76
C HIS A 54 1.27 -4.07 7.91
N ALA A 55 1.84 -5.09 8.57
CA ALA A 55 2.41 -6.21 7.85
C ALA A 55 1.34 -6.92 7.01
N ASN A 56 1.70 -7.35 5.80
CA ASN A 56 0.79 -8.01 4.86
C ASN A 56 -0.41 -7.14 4.45
N THR A 57 -0.25 -5.82 4.42
CA THR A 57 -1.22 -4.89 3.82
C THR A 57 -1.13 -4.96 2.30
N GLN A 58 -2.27 -5.14 1.63
CA GLN A 58 -2.35 -5.07 0.19
C GLN A 58 -2.45 -3.61 -0.28
N GLY A 59 -1.57 -3.22 -1.19
CA GLY A 59 -1.54 -1.90 -1.82
C GLY A 59 -2.12 -1.93 -3.23
N PHE A 60 -2.84 -0.87 -3.59
CA PHE A 60 -3.41 -0.67 -4.91
C PHE A 60 -2.61 0.39 -5.65
N PHE A 61 -2.01 -0.01 -6.77
CA PHE A 61 -1.07 0.81 -7.53
C PHE A 61 -1.55 1.09 -8.94
N ILE A 62 -1.26 2.29 -9.43
CA ILE A 62 -1.23 2.63 -10.85
C ILE A 62 0.24 2.57 -11.30
N ALA A 63 0.51 1.73 -12.30
CA ALA A 63 1.83 1.48 -12.86
C ALA A 63 1.69 1.16 -14.36
N GLN A 64 2.79 1.12 -15.10
CA GLN A 64 2.75 0.80 -16.53
C GLN A 64 2.79 -0.71 -16.79
N SER A 65 3.27 -1.50 -15.83
CA SER A 65 3.29 -2.96 -15.91
C SER A 65 3.20 -3.61 -14.52
N ALA A 66 2.90 -4.91 -14.49
CA ALA A 66 2.89 -5.69 -13.25
C ALA A 66 4.31 -5.87 -12.67
N ASP A 67 5.33 -5.97 -13.52
CA ASP A 67 6.72 -6.16 -13.06
C ASP A 67 7.26 -4.93 -12.32
N GLU A 68 6.80 -3.73 -12.67
CA GLU A 68 7.17 -2.53 -11.93
C GLU A 68 6.67 -2.57 -10.49
N VAL A 69 5.50 -3.18 -10.24
CA VAL A 69 4.81 -3.21 -8.95
C VAL A 69 5.45 -4.22 -7.98
N LYS A 70 6.05 -5.30 -8.50
CA LYS A 70 6.81 -6.28 -7.68
C LYS A 70 7.97 -5.65 -6.89
N ARG A 71 8.45 -4.48 -7.29
CA ARG A 71 9.48 -3.72 -6.54
C ARG A 71 8.97 -3.10 -5.24
N ALA A 72 7.66 -3.11 -5.00
CA ALA A 72 7.05 -2.65 -3.76
C ALA A 72 6.90 -3.75 -2.70
N TRP A 73 7.19 -5.02 -3.06
CA TRP A 73 7.29 -6.15 -2.14
C TRP A 73 8.60 -6.15 -1.35
#